data_AF-A0A9C9G4S3-F1
#
_entry.id   AF-A0A9C9G4S3-F1
#
_cell.length_a   1.000
_cell.length_b   1.000
_cell.length_c   1.000
_cell.angle_alpha   90.00
_cell.angle_beta   90.00
_cell.angle_gamma   90.00
#
_symmetry.space_group_name_H-M   'P 1'
#
loop_
_entity.id
_entity.type
_entity.pdbx_description
1 polymer ?
#
loop_
_entity_poly.entity_id
_entity_poly.type
_entity_poly.pdbx_seq_one_letter_code
_entity_poly.pdbx_strand_id
1 'polypeptide(L)'
;MNQPDSVIDQTCEEILISSGLHEEAYQRYGLGATVGNSYIARFRAVAKRYPEKDKSQILTDLIATTPGEEGRWFAAAKDLQRYDLALDLANRSPCDPKTLTRAARDYLDTEPAFALGSALAALRWLSEGWGYEVSSADVVEAYERAMDVASRMNRVGKVAAQILQIVQRNESASTLFVRQSLQARM
;
A
#
# COMPACT_ATOMS: atom_id res chain seq x y z
N MET A 1 29.75 1.79 -24.33
CA MET A 1 28.51 2.59 -24.23
C MET A 1 27.42 1.63 -23.79
N ASN A 2 27.13 1.54 -22.49
CA ASN A 2 26.02 0.72 -22.01
C ASN A 2 24.74 1.50 -22.32
N GLN A 3 23.94 1.00 -23.27
CA GLN A 3 22.54 1.43 -23.33
C GLN A 3 21.92 1.15 -21.96
N PRO A 4 21.04 2.03 -21.44
CA PRO A 4 20.29 1.68 -20.24
C PRO A 4 19.53 0.39 -20.52
N ASP A 5 19.73 -0.62 -19.67
CA ASP A 5 19.22 -1.99 -19.83
C ASP A 5 17.70 -2.00 -20.16
N SER A 6 16.94 -1.00 -19.71
CA SER A 6 15.51 -0.86 -19.96
C SER A 6 15.10 -0.71 -21.44
N VAL A 7 15.93 -0.07 -22.29
CA VAL A 7 15.60 0.09 -23.72
C VAL A 7 15.81 -1.22 -24.47
N ILE A 8 16.85 -1.96 -24.09
CA ILE A 8 17.12 -3.29 -24.64
C ILE A 8 16.00 -4.24 -24.21
N ASP A 9 15.64 -4.24 -22.92
CA ASP A 9 14.56 -5.07 -22.38
C ASP A 9 13.23 -4.81 -23.08
N GLN A 10 12.86 -3.55 -23.29
CA GLN A 10 11.65 -3.19 -24.01
C GLN A 10 11.67 -3.68 -25.47
N THR A 11 12.81 -3.53 -26.15
CA THR A 11 12.96 -4.01 -27.53
C THR A 11 12.85 -5.53 -27.60
N CYS A 12 13.49 -6.25 -26.68
CA CYS A 12 13.39 -7.71 -26.59
C CYS A 12 11.96 -8.17 -26.28
N GLU A 13 11.26 -7.48 -25.37
CA GLU A 13 9.86 -7.74 -25.06
C GLU A 13 8.97 -7.61 -26.30
N GLU A 14 9.14 -6.52 -27.07
CA GLU A 14 8.39 -6.26 -28.30
C GLU A 14 8.65 -7.33 -29.37
N ILE A 15 9.90 -7.77 -29.54
CA ILE A 15 10.27 -8.84 -30.46
C ILE A 15 9.57 -10.14 -30.08
N LEU A 16 9.62 -10.55 -28.81
CA LEU A 16 8.98 -11.78 -28.33
C LEU A 16 7.46 -11.73 -28.50
N ILE A 17 6.83 -10.61 -28.16
CA ILE A 17 5.37 -10.42 -28.34
C ILE A 17 4.99 -10.50 -29.81
N SER A 18 5.73 -9.85 -30.71
CA SER A 18 5.47 -9.90 -32.16
C SER A 18 5.63 -11.31 -32.73
N SER A 19 6.45 -12.15 -32.09
CA SER A 19 6.68 -13.55 -32.43
C SER A 19 5.66 -14.50 -31.77
N GLY A 20 4.66 -13.98 -31.05
CA GLY A 20 3.65 -14.77 -30.34
C GLY A 20 4.10 -15.35 -28.99
N LEU A 21 5.33 -15.10 -28.56
CA LEU A 21 5.94 -15.66 -27.34
C LEU A 21 5.60 -14.82 -26.10
N HIS A 22 4.30 -14.61 -25.84
CA HIS A 22 3.80 -13.74 -24.78
C HIS A 22 4.24 -14.16 -23.37
N GLU A 23 4.24 -15.47 -23.09
CA GLU A 23 4.67 -16.00 -21.79
C GLU A 23 6.15 -15.71 -21.51
N GLU A 24 7.00 -15.95 -22.51
CA GLU A 24 8.44 -15.68 -22.40
C GLU A 24 8.72 -14.18 -22.26
N ALA A 25 8.01 -13.35 -23.02
CA ALA A 25 8.11 -11.90 -22.91
C ALA A 25 7.76 -11.43 -21.49
N TYR A 26 6.67 -11.93 -20.92
CA TYR A 26 6.24 -11.60 -19.57
C TYR A 26 7.27 -11.98 -18.51
N GLN A 27 7.73 -13.23 -18.54
CA GLN A 27 8.64 -13.77 -17.52
C GLN A 27 10.00 -13.08 -17.53
N ARG A 28 10.50 -12.72 -18.72
CA ARG A 28 11.84 -12.13 -18.87
C ARG A 28 11.85 -10.61 -18.75
N TYR A 29 10.84 -9.94 -19.30
CA TYR A 29 10.88 -8.49 -19.48
C TYR A 29 9.64 -7.78 -18.93
N GLY A 30 8.46 -8.39 -19.01
CA GLY A 30 7.19 -7.75 -18.67
C GLY A 30 7.10 -7.21 -17.24
N LEU A 31 7.79 -7.84 -16.29
CA LEU A 31 7.82 -7.38 -14.89
C LEU A 31 8.84 -6.25 -14.65
N GLY A 32 9.94 -6.19 -15.41
CA GLY A 32 11.07 -5.27 -15.19
C GLY A 32 11.09 -4.04 -16.09
N ALA A 33 10.65 -4.17 -17.35
CA ALA A 33 10.72 -3.10 -18.36
C ALA A 33 9.69 -1.97 -18.13
N THR A 34 8.66 -2.22 -17.33
CA THR A 34 7.55 -1.27 -17.15
C THR A 34 7.87 -0.21 -16.09
N VAL A 35 8.28 0.98 -16.56
CA VAL A 35 8.47 2.17 -15.71
C VAL A 35 7.12 2.84 -15.46
N GLY A 36 6.56 2.66 -14.27
CA GLY A 36 5.41 3.43 -13.78
C GLY A 36 5.85 4.46 -12.74
N ASN A 37 5.29 5.67 -12.78
CA ASN A 37 5.55 6.72 -11.76
C ASN A 37 5.08 6.34 -10.34
N SER A 38 4.33 5.24 -10.22
CA SER A 38 3.92 4.63 -8.95
C SER A 38 3.72 3.12 -9.14
N TYR A 39 3.66 2.38 -8.04
CA TYR A 39 3.48 0.93 -8.03
C TYR A 39 2.15 0.51 -8.67
N ILE A 40 1.05 1.22 -8.37
CA ILE A 40 -0.24 0.97 -9.04
C ILE A 40 -0.19 1.29 -10.54
N ALA A 41 0.55 2.33 -10.96
CA ALA A 41 0.72 2.62 -12.38
C ALA A 41 1.52 1.52 -13.09
N ARG A 42 2.59 1.01 -12.45
CA ARG A 42 3.36 -0.14 -12.95
C ARG A 42 2.46 -1.37 -13.09
N PHE A 43 1.69 -1.71 -12.06
CA PHE A 43 0.71 -2.82 -12.12
C PHE A 43 -0.26 -2.67 -13.29
N ARG A 44 -0.89 -1.50 -13.44
CA ARG A 44 -1.87 -1.25 -14.53
C ARG A 44 -1.23 -1.32 -15.90
N ALA A 45 0.00 -0.85 -16.05
CA ALA A 45 0.73 -0.92 -17.31
C ALA A 45 1.05 -2.38 -17.70
N VAL A 46 1.53 -3.21 -16.77
CA VAL A 46 1.75 -4.65 -17.01
C VAL A 46 0.43 -5.35 -17.32
N ALA A 47 -0.64 -5.11 -16.54
CA ALA A 47 -1.95 -5.72 -16.78
C ALA A 47 -2.58 -5.29 -18.12
N LYS A 48 -2.27 -4.09 -18.62
CA LYS A 48 -2.68 -3.65 -19.96
C LYS A 48 -1.88 -4.34 -21.05
N ARG A 49 -0.59 -4.58 -20.82
CA ARG A 49 0.34 -5.19 -21.78
C ARG A 49 0.06 -6.67 -21.98
N TYR A 50 -0.34 -7.37 -20.92
CA TYR A 50 -0.66 -8.80 -20.89
C TYR A 50 -2.12 -9.04 -20.46
N PRO A 51 -3.11 -8.65 -21.28
CA PRO A 51 -4.53 -8.75 -20.93
C PRO A 51 -5.03 -10.20 -20.73
N GLU A 52 -4.30 -11.19 -21.27
CA GLU A 52 -4.59 -12.61 -21.14
C GLU A 52 -4.20 -13.20 -19.79
N LYS A 53 -3.37 -12.50 -19.00
CA LYS A 53 -2.91 -12.97 -17.69
C LYS A 53 -3.86 -12.57 -16.58
N ASP A 54 -3.98 -13.46 -15.59
CA ASP A 54 -4.74 -13.16 -14.38
C ASP A 54 -4.10 -11.99 -13.63
N LYS A 55 -4.91 -10.99 -13.28
CA LYS A 55 -4.43 -9.78 -12.61
C LYS A 55 -3.89 -10.05 -11.20
N SER A 56 -4.41 -11.05 -10.50
CA SER A 56 -3.90 -11.43 -9.18
C SER A 56 -2.53 -12.10 -9.30
N GLN A 57 -2.32 -12.91 -10.34
CA GLN A 57 -1.01 -13.46 -10.67
C GLN A 57 -0.01 -12.34 -11.01
N ILE A 58 -0.39 -11.38 -11.86
CA ILE A 58 0.46 -10.22 -12.19
C ILE A 58 0.89 -9.46 -10.93
N LEU A 59 -0.06 -9.18 -10.02
CA LEU A 59 0.27 -8.50 -8.78
C LEU A 59 1.22 -9.32 -7.91
N THR A 60 1.01 -10.64 -7.82
CA THR A 60 1.85 -11.55 -7.04
C THR A 60 3.28 -11.57 -7.57
N ASP A 61 3.46 -11.67 -8.88
CA ASP A 61 4.76 -11.67 -9.52
C ASP A 61 5.47 -10.32 -9.33
N LEU A 62 4.73 -9.21 -9.47
CA LEU A 62 5.27 -7.86 -9.23
C LEU A 62 5.74 -7.67 -7.79
N ILE A 63 4.98 -8.14 -6.79
CA ILE A 63 5.39 -8.11 -5.38
C ILE A 63 6.71 -8.87 -5.19
N ALA A 64 6.85 -10.04 -5.82
CA ALA A 64 8.06 -10.84 -5.74
C ALA A 64 9.30 -10.14 -6.33
N THR A 65 9.12 -9.18 -7.25
CA THR A 65 10.23 -8.38 -7.81
C THR A 65 10.76 -7.30 -6.88
N THR A 66 10.06 -6.96 -5.80
CA THR A 66 10.45 -5.88 -4.88
C THR A 66 10.38 -6.30 -3.40
N PRO A 67 11.21 -7.26 -2.95
CA PRO A 67 11.26 -7.66 -1.54
C PRO A 67 11.56 -6.47 -0.62
N GLY A 68 10.80 -6.31 0.47
CA GLY A 68 10.93 -5.18 1.39
C GLY A 68 10.12 -3.94 1.01
N GLU A 69 9.47 -3.92 -0.16
CA GLU A 69 8.61 -2.82 -0.63
C GLU A 69 7.14 -3.25 -0.83
N GLU A 70 6.73 -4.36 -0.22
CA GLU A 70 5.37 -4.91 -0.27
C GLU A 70 4.26 -3.87 -0.06
N GLY A 71 4.38 -2.99 0.94
CA GLY A 71 3.42 -1.94 1.27
C GLY A 71 3.14 -0.96 0.13
N ARG A 72 4.07 -0.81 -0.82
CA ARG A 72 3.86 0.02 -2.01
C ARG A 72 2.82 -0.57 -2.97
N TRP A 73 2.57 -1.88 -2.90
CA TRP A 73 1.55 -2.58 -3.69
C TRP A 73 0.15 -2.54 -3.06
N PHE A 74 -0.04 -1.93 -1.88
CA PHE A 74 -1.34 -1.77 -1.20
C PHE A 74 -2.45 -1.27 -2.14
N ALA A 75 -2.15 -0.20 -2.89
CA ALA A 75 -3.13 0.43 -3.76
C ALA A 75 -3.56 -0.49 -4.91
N ALA A 76 -2.65 -1.32 -5.44
CA ALA A 76 -2.96 -2.29 -6.48
C ALA A 76 -3.81 -3.45 -5.94
N ALA A 77 -3.49 -3.98 -4.76
CA ALA A 77 -4.33 -5.00 -4.10
C ALA A 77 -5.74 -4.48 -3.80
N LYS A 78 -5.86 -3.23 -3.35
CA LYS A 78 -7.14 -2.54 -3.14
C LYS A 78 -7.92 -2.35 -4.43
N ASP A 79 -7.27 -2.00 -5.54
CA ASP A 79 -7.90 -1.83 -6.87
C ASP A 79 -8.49 -3.16 -7.37
N LEU A 80 -7.89 -4.29 -6.97
CA LEU A 80 -8.39 -5.65 -7.20
C LEU A 80 -9.40 -6.14 -6.15
N GLN A 81 -9.82 -5.28 -5.22
CA GLN A 81 -10.71 -5.61 -4.09
C GLN A 81 -10.20 -6.77 -3.22
N ARG A 82 -8.89 -7.04 -3.23
CA ARG A 82 -8.26 -8.04 -2.36
C ARG A 82 -7.85 -7.37 -1.05
N TYR A 83 -8.84 -6.99 -0.24
CA TYR A 83 -8.64 -6.18 0.96
C TYR A 83 -7.74 -6.85 2.01
N ASP A 84 -7.87 -8.16 2.21
CA ASP A 84 -7.00 -8.90 3.14
C ASP A 84 -5.53 -8.85 2.69
N LEU A 85 -5.28 -9.05 1.38
CA LEU A 85 -3.93 -8.90 0.82
C LEU A 85 -3.43 -7.47 0.97
N ALA A 86 -4.27 -6.46 0.68
CA ALA A 86 -3.88 -5.07 0.84
C ALA A 86 -3.41 -4.79 2.28
N LEU A 87 -4.16 -5.24 3.29
CA LEU A 87 -3.75 -5.11 4.68
C LEU A 87 -2.48 -5.88 5.00
N ASP A 88 -2.30 -7.11 4.50
CA ASP A 88 -1.05 -7.86 4.69
C ASP A 88 0.15 -7.08 4.17
N LEU A 89 0.07 -6.57 2.94
CA LEU A 89 1.12 -5.77 2.31
C LEU A 89 1.45 -4.52 3.14
N ALA A 90 0.43 -3.77 3.57
CA ALA A 90 0.62 -2.58 4.39
C ALA A 90 1.15 -2.90 5.81
N ASN A 91 1.07 -4.13 6.27
CA ASN A 91 1.65 -4.55 7.56
C ASN A 91 3.08 -5.07 7.42
N ARG A 92 3.48 -5.55 6.24
CA ARG A 92 4.80 -6.13 5.99
C ARG A 92 5.90 -5.10 5.76
N SER A 93 5.58 -3.99 5.10
CA SER A 93 6.54 -2.92 4.87
C SER A 93 5.85 -1.56 4.67
N PRO A 94 6.62 -0.45 4.70
CA PRO A 94 6.05 0.89 4.73
C PRO A 94 5.06 1.18 3.60
N CYS A 95 3.91 1.72 3.98
CA CYS A 95 2.88 2.22 3.08
C CYS A 95 2.54 3.65 3.49
N ASP A 96 2.35 4.54 2.50
CA ASP A 96 2.11 5.95 2.75
C ASP A 96 0.88 6.17 3.66
N PRO A 97 1.04 6.81 4.84
CA PRO A 97 -0.07 6.98 5.78
C PRO A 97 -1.25 7.76 5.19
N LYS A 98 -1.02 8.75 4.34
CA LYS A 98 -2.10 9.54 3.72
C LYS A 98 -2.94 8.66 2.77
N THR A 99 -2.29 7.75 2.05
CA THR A 99 -2.95 6.73 1.21
C THR A 99 -3.81 5.78 2.04
N LEU A 100 -3.29 5.32 3.18
CA LEU A 100 -4.01 4.44 4.11
C LEU A 100 -5.21 5.14 4.78
N THR A 101 -5.03 6.38 5.26
CA THR A 101 -6.11 7.18 5.85
C THR A 101 -7.21 7.47 4.84
N ARG A 102 -6.84 7.77 3.58
CA ARG A 102 -7.81 7.93 2.49
C ARG A 102 -8.60 6.64 2.25
N ALA A 103 -7.93 5.49 2.21
CA ALA A 103 -8.60 4.20 2.08
C ALA A 103 -9.55 3.93 3.26
N ALA A 104 -9.15 4.25 4.49
CA ALA A 104 -10.03 4.12 5.66
C ALA A 104 -11.30 4.96 5.54
N ARG A 105 -11.18 6.20 5.06
CA ARG A 105 -12.32 7.08 4.81
C ARG A 105 -13.23 6.56 3.70
N ASP A 106 -12.65 6.23 2.54
CA ASP A 106 -13.41 5.90 1.33
C ASP A 106 -14.15 4.55 1.45
N TYR A 107 -13.72 3.66 2.34
CA TYR A 107 -14.28 2.32 2.52
C TYR A 107 -14.98 2.10 3.87
N LEU A 108 -15.19 3.17 4.64
CA LEU A 108 -15.81 3.13 5.96
C LEU A 108 -17.19 2.45 5.95
N ASP A 109 -18.01 2.74 4.93
CA ASP A 109 -19.37 2.21 4.79
C ASP A 109 -19.40 0.80 4.19
N THR A 110 -18.57 0.55 3.18
CA THR A 110 -18.65 -0.67 2.37
C THR A 110 -17.80 -1.81 2.91
N GLU A 111 -16.64 -1.51 3.51
CA GLU A 111 -15.65 -2.50 3.95
C GLU A 111 -15.05 -2.09 5.31
N PRO A 112 -15.84 -2.11 6.41
CA PRO A 112 -15.42 -1.55 7.69
C PRO A 112 -14.17 -2.25 8.28
N ALA A 113 -14.01 -3.55 8.08
CA ALA A 113 -12.81 -4.26 8.55
C ALA A 113 -11.53 -3.77 7.83
N PHE A 114 -11.62 -3.58 6.51
CA PHE A 114 -10.54 -3.02 5.69
C PHE A 114 -10.24 -1.57 6.08
N ALA A 115 -11.28 -0.77 6.30
CA ALA A 115 -11.14 0.62 6.69
C ALA A 115 -10.43 0.76 8.04
N LEU A 116 -10.84 -0.01 9.05
CA LEU A 116 -10.17 -0.04 10.36
C LEU A 116 -8.72 -0.48 10.25
N GLY A 117 -8.45 -1.56 9.51
CA GLY A 117 -7.09 -2.06 9.28
C GLY A 117 -6.19 -1.01 8.64
N SER A 118 -6.72 -0.26 7.66
CA SER A 118 -6.00 0.81 6.98
C SER A 118 -5.68 1.98 7.91
N ALA A 119 -6.64 2.43 8.71
CA ALA A 119 -6.42 3.52 9.68
C ALA A 119 -5.39 3.14 10.76
N LEU A 120 -5.44 1.89 11.26
CA LEU A 120 -4.47 1.39 12.23
C LEU A 120 -3.06 1.24 11.63
N ALA A 121 -2.97 0.80 10.36
CA ALA A 121 -1.70 0.77 9.64
C ALA A 121 -1.15 2.20 9.44
N ALA A 122 -2.00 3.18 9.15
CA ALA A 122 -1.59 4.58 9.01
C ALA A 122 -0.96 5.11 10.31
N LEU A 123 -1.64 4.92 11.45
CA LEU A 123 -1.13 5.31 12.77
C LEU A 123 0.18 4.62 13.12
N ARG A 124 0.35 3.36 12.73
CA ARG A 124 1.61 2.63 12.92
C ARG A 124 2.75 3.26 12.13
N TRP A 125 2.55 3.47 10.83
CA TRP A 125 3.59 4.05 9.98
C TRP A 125 3.93 5.48 10.38
N LEU A 126 2.95 6.28 10.78
CA LEU A 126 3.19 7.61 11.36
C LEU A 126 4.05 7.53 12.62
N SER A 127 3.75 6.58 13.52
CA SER A 127 4.52 6.36 14.76
C SER A 127 5.94 5.84 14.48
N GLU A 128 6.11 5.11 13.38
CA GLU A 128 7.43 4.66 12.89
C GLU A 128 8.17 5.72 12.07
N GLY A 129 7.61 6.92 11.91
CA GLY A 129 8.25 8.06 11.24
C GLY A 129 8.10 8.10 9.72
N TRP A 130 7.17 7.33 9.17
CA TRP A 130 6.86 7.32 7.74
C TRP A 130 5.80 8.35 7.36
N GLY A 131 5.85 8.76 6.10
CA GLY A 131 4.93 9.70 5.47
C GLY A 131 5.63 10.97 4.99
N TYR A 132 5.13 11.53 3.90
CA TYR A 132 5.67 12.77 3.32
C TYR A 132 4.89 13.99 3.83
N GLU A 133 5.61 15.00 4.33
CA GLU A 133 5.05 16.24 4.87
C GLU A 133 3.88 15.97 5.84
N VAL A 134 4.15 15.16 6.85
CA VAL A 134 3.17 14.78 7.87
C VAL A 134 2.96 15.94 8.84
N SER A 135 1.70 16.28 9.06
CA SER A 135 1.23 17.27 10.04
C SER A 135 0.43 16.60 11.17
N SER A 136 0.16 17.36 12.24
CA SER A 136 -0.70 16.87 13.33
C SER A 136 -2.12 16.57 12.85
N ALA A 137 -2.61 17.29 11.83
CA ALA A 137 -3.90 17.04 11.21
C ALA A 137 -3.96 15.66 10.55
N ASP A 138 -2.87 15.20 9.93
CA ASP A 138 -2.81 13.85 9.33
C ASP A 138 -2.91 12.74 10.39
N VAL A 139 -2.25 12.95 11.54
CA VAL A 139 -2.32 12.01 12.68
C VAL A 139 -3.73 11.98 13.27
N VAL A 140 -4.32 13.16 13.48
CA VAL A 140 -5.68 13.31 13.97
C VAL A 140 -6.69 12.66 13.04
N GLU A 141 -6.57 12.88 11.72
CA GLU A 141 -7.47 12.27 10.75
C GLU A 141 -7.38 10.74 10.79
N ALA A 142 -6.18 10.16 10.82
CA ALA A 142 -6.00 8.72 10.93
C ALA A 142 -6.66 8.14 12.18
N TYR A 143 -6.51 8.82 13.33
CA TYR A 143 -7.17 8.45 14.58
C TYR A 143 -8.69 8.53 14.48
N GLU A 144 -9.23 9.64 13.98
CA GLU A 144 -10.67 9.84 13.84
C GLU A 144 -11.30 8.79 12.94
N ARG A 145 -10.67 8.45 11.81
CA ARG A 145 -11.15 7.35 10.95
C ARG A 145 -11.16 6.00 11.67
N ALA A 146 -10.13 5.69 12.47
CA ALA A 146 -10.12 4.46 13.25
C ALA A 146 -11.28 4.44 14.27
N MET A 147 -11.55 5.56 14.94
CA MET A 147 -12.60 5.67 15.95
C MET A 147 -14.02 5.70 15.35
N ASP A 148 -14.20 6.31 14.17
CA ASP A 148 -15.45 6.29 13.40
C ASP A 148 -15.84 4.84 13.07
N VAL A 149 -14.89 4.06 12.53
CA VAL A 149 -15.12 2.64 12.23
C VAL A 149 -15.35 1.84 13.51
N ALA A 150 -14.55 2.08 14.56
CA ALA A 150 -14.69 1.38 15.83
C ALA A 150 -16.07 1.58 16.45
N SER A 151 -16.61 2.80 16.35
CA SER A 151 -17.95 3.15 16.84
C SER A 151 -19.03 2.37 16.10
N ARG A 152 -18.96 2.33 14.77
CA ARG A 152 -19.89 1.55 13.92
C ARG A 152 -19.83 0.05 14.18
N MET A 153 -18.66 -0.47 14.50
CA MET A 153 -18.46 -1.88 14.83
C MET A 153 -18.74 -2.20 16.31
N ASN A 154 -19.12 -1.22 17.14
CA ASN A 154 -19.27 -1.34 18.60
C ASN A 154 -18.01 -1.91 19.29
N ARG A 155 -16.84 -1.44 18.88
CA ARG A 155 -15.50 -1.90 19.32
C ARG A 155 -14.60 -0.79 19.83
N VAL A 156 -15.15 0.37 20.18
CA VAL A 156 -14.44 1.59 20.61
C VAL A 156 -13.33 1.27 21.63
N GLY A 157 -13.65 0.61 22.75
CA GLY A 157 -12.66 0.32 23.79
C GLY A 157 -11.51 -0.58 23.32
N LYS A 158 -11.80 -1.58 22.47
CA LYS A 158 -10.77 -2.47 21.92
C LYS A 158 -9.84 -1.73 20.95
N VAL A 159 -10.41 -0.89 20.08
CA VAL A 159 -9.62 -0.10 19.11
C VAL A 159 -8.80 0.97 19.82
N ALA A 160 -9.36 1.66 20.82
CA ALA A 160 -8.62 2.62 21.62
C ALA A 160 -7.40 1.98 22.33
N ALA A 161 -7.58 0.79 22.91
CA ALA A 161 -6.47 0.03 23.51
C ALA A 161 -5.40 -0.36 22.47
N GLN A 162 -5.81 -0.72 21.26
CA GLN A 162 -4.88 -1.04 20.17
C GLN A 162 -4.10 0.20 19.69
N ILE A 163 -4.76 1.35 19.57
CA ILE A 163 -4.10 2.62 19.22
C ILE A 163 -3.09 3.00 20.31
N LEU A 164 -3.45 2.87 21.59
CA LEU A 164 -2.54 3.06 22.72
C LEU A 164 -1.28 2.21 22.58
N GLN A 165 -1.42 0.92 22.25
CA GLN A 165 -0.28 0.03 22.03
C GLN A 165 0.61 0.50 20.86
N ILE A 166 0.02 0.97 19.76
CA ILE A 166 0.77 1.49 18.61
C ILE A 166 1.60 2.70 19.01
N VAL A 167 0.95 3.69 19.65
CA VAL A 167 1.62 4.95 20.01
C VAL A 167 2.52 4.80 21.24
N GLN A 168 2.43 3.70 22.00
CA GLN A 168 3.30 3.43 23.15
C GLN A 168 4.48 2.50 22.85
N ARG A 169 4.60 2.01 21.61
CA ARG A 169 5.54 0.97 21.24
C ARG A 169 7.02 1.33 21.46
N ASN A 170 7.39 2.59 21.30
CA ASN A 170 8.75 3.10 21.54
C ASN A 170 8.73 4.59 21.94
N GLU A 171 9.89 5.16 22.24
CA GLU A 171 10.04 6.59 22.58
C GLU A 171 10.72 7.40 21.45
N SER A 172 10.46 7.04 20.19
CA SER A 172 10.99 7.81 19.05
C SER A 172 10.37 9.21 18.99
N ALA A 173 11.07 10.17 18.37
CA ALA A 173 10.54 11.51 18.13
C ALA A 173 9.20 11.48 17.37
N SER A 174 9.07 10.59 16.39
CA SER A 174 7.84 10.36 15.62
C SER A 174 6.68 9.89 16.51
N THR A 175 6.96 8.96 17.42
CA THR A 175 5.97 8.47 18.37
C THR A 175 5.55 9.57 19.36
N LEU A 176 6.50 10.38 19.86
CA LEU A 176 6.18 11.53 20.71
C LEU A 176 5.32 12.57 19.98
N PHE A 177 5.64 12.87 18.72
CA PHE A 177 4.83 13.75 17.87
C PHE A 177 3.40 13.22 17.69
N VAL A 178 3.24 11.92 17.44
CA VAL A 178 1.91 11.28 17.34
C VAL A 178 1.15 11.39 18.66
N ARG A 179 1.78 11.09 19.80
CA ARG A 179 1.14 11.23 21.13
C ARG A 179 0.70 12.66 21.41
N GLN A 180 1.57 13.64 21.14
CA GLN A 180 1.26 15.06 21.33
C GLN A 180 0.08 15.49 20.45
N SER A 181 0.04 15.02 19.20
CA SER A 181 -1.07 15.30 18.28
C SER A 181 -2.42 14.73 18.77
N LEU A 182 -2.40 13.65 19.55
CA LEU A 182 -3.58 12.96 20.07
C LEU A 182 -3.93 13.31 21.53
N GLN A 183 -3.16 14.16 22.20
CA GLN A 183 -3.30 14.43 23.63
C GLN A 183 -4.72 14.90 24.06
N ALA A 184 -5.44 15.61 23.19
CA ALA A 184 -6.80 16.09 23.47
C ALA A 184 -7.90 15.04 23.18
N ARG A 185 -7.55 13.86 22.64
CA ARG A 185 -8.48 12.82 22.17
C ARG A 185 -8.34 11.49 22.92
N MET A 186 -7.24 11.30 23.64
CA MET A 186 -6.95 10.12 24.47
C MET A 186 -7.32 10.37 25.92
#